data_AF-A0A327NF43-F1
#
_entry.id   AF-A0A327NF43-F1
#
_cell.length_a   1.000
_cell.length_b   1.000
_cell.length_c   1.000
_cell.angle_alpha   90.00
_cell.angle_beta   90.00
_cell.angle_gamma   90.00
#
_symmetry.space_group_name_H-M   'P 1'
#
loop_
_entity.id
_entity.type
_entity.pdbx_description
1 polymer ?
#
loop_
_entity_poly.entity_id
_entity_poly.type
_entity_poly.pdbx_seq_one_letter_code
_entity_poly.pdbx_strand_id
1 'polypeptide(L)'
;MCNPHPSANSLFAELMLAKSRFVALTTESGKEQIADLFTQFRELLWQLIVIAPDSSPYSFAWNLINIHAKIDLLEFQQGNQLALARIQEKVNEAVQRLP
;
A
#
# COMPACT_ATOMS: atom_id res chain seq x y z
N MET A 1 10.80 14.95 24.46
CA MET A 1 10.37 15.75 23.29
C MET A 1 9.46 14.85 22.47
N CYS A 2 8.15 15.11 22.44
CA CYS A 2 7.25 14.35 21.57
C CYS A 2 7.47 14.82 20.14
N ASN A 3 7.93 13.94 19.26
CA ASN A 3 7.89 14.23 17.83
C ASN A 3 6.43 14.49 17.45
N PRO A 4 6.11 15.55 16.71
CA PRO A 4 4.75 15.75 16.22
C PRO A 4 4.41 14.55 15.33
N HIS A 5 3.39 13.78 15.72
CA HIS A 5 2.84 12.78 14.83
C HIS A 5 2.39 13.48 13.54
N PRO A 6 2.75 12.96 12.34
CA PRO A 6 2.28 13.53 11.09
C PRO A 6 0.75 13.56 11.10
N SER A 7 0.19 14.68 10.62
CA SER A 7 -1.26 14.83 10.55
C SER A 7 -1.86 13.82 9.55
N ALA A 8 -3.15 13.49 9.70
CA ALA A 8 -3.85 12.61 8.77
C ALA A 8 -3.73 13.08 7.30
N ASN A 9 -3.75 14.40 7.07
CA ASN A 9 -3.57 14.97 5.73
C ASN A 9 -2.16 14.73 5.18
N SER A 10 -1.12 14.81 6.02
CA SER A 10 0.26 14.51 5.62
C SER A 10 0.40 13.03 5.26
N LEU A 11 -0.12 12.14 6.11
CA LEU A 11 -0.07 10.70 5.88
C LEU A 11 -0.86 10.29 4.63
N PHE A 12 -2.01 10.89 4.39
CA PHE A 12 -2.77 10.65 3.17
C PHE A 12 -1.99 11.10 1.92
N ALA A 13 -1.35 12.27 1.95
CA ALA A 13 -0.52 12.73 0.85
C ALA A 13 0.68 11.80 0.60
N GLU A 14 1.35 11.34 1.65
CA GLU A 14 2.44 10.35 1.56
C GLU A 14 1.96 9.01 0.99
N LEU A 15 0.78 8.54 1.42
CA LEU A 15 0.15 7.33 0.89
C LEU A 15 -0.15 7.46 -0.62
N MET A 16 -0.64 8.62 -1.07
CA MET A 16 -0.89 8.90 -2.48
C MET A 16 0.41 8.93 -3.31
N LEU A 17 1.49 9.48 -2.74
CA LEU A 17 2.82 9.43 -3.37
C LEU A 17 3.36 8.01 -3.45
N ALA A 18 3.25 7.22 -2.37
CA ALA A 18 3.65 5.82 -2.36
C ALA A 18 2.87 5.00 -3.39
N LYS A 19 1.54 5.21 -3.49
CA LYS A 19 0.71 4.63 -4.54
C LYS A 19 1.23 4.97 -5.93
N SER A 20 1.47 6.26 -6.21
CA SER A 20 1.93 6.71 -7.53
C SER A 20 3.26 6.08 -7.91
N ARG A 21 4.21 6.00 -6.97
CA ARG A 21 5.49 5.32 -7.17
C ARG A 21 5.31 3.84 -7.42
N PHE A 22 4.45 3.17 -6.65
CA PHE A 22 4.20 1.74 -6.76
C PHE A 22 3.57 1.34 -8.11
N VAL A 23 2.57 2.10 -8.56
CA VAL A 23 1.89 1.84 -9.85
C VAL A 23 2.80 2.10 -11.05
N ALA A 24 3.85 2.92 -10.89
CA ALA A 24 4.85 3.13 -11.93
C ALA A 24 5.89 2.00 -12.06
N LEU A 25 5.92 1.03 -11.13
CA LEU A 25 6.88 -0.07 -11.16
C LEU A 25 6.61 -1.01 -12.34
N THR A 26 7.69 -1.44 -12.96
CA THR A 26 7.70 -2.52 -13.97
C THR A 26 8.41 -3.75 -13.40
N THR A 27 8.34 -4.88 -14.11
CA THR A 27 9.07 -6.09 -13.75
C THR A 27 10.60 -5.88 -13.70
N GLU A 28 11.12 -4.88 -14.42
CA GLU A 28 12.54 -4.51 -14.45
C GLU A 28 13.01 -3.81 -13.17
N SER A 29 12.09 -3.25 -12.39
CA SER A 29 12.38 -2.62 -11.07
C SER A 29 12.97 -3.62 -10.07
N GLY A 30 12.79 -4.92 -10.32
CA GLY A 30 13.31 -5.98 -9.45
C GLY A 30 12.43 -6.27 -8.23
N LYS A 31 12.63 -7.47 -7.68
CA LYS A 31 11.79 -8.02 -6.61
C LYS A 31 11.89 -7.24 -5.30
N GLU A 32 13.09 -6.78 -4.96
CA GLU A 32 13.38 -6.06 -3.72
C GLU A 32 12.70 -4.70 -3.71
N GLN A 33 12.89 -3.89 -4.74
CA GLN A 33 12.26 -2.57 -4.86
C GLN A 33 10.73 -2.65 -4.81
N ILE A 34 10.12 -3.64 -5.46
CA ILE A 34 8.68 -3.88 -5.42
C ILE A 34 8.24 -4.25 -4.00
N ALA A 35 8.96 -5.14 -3.31
CA ALA A 35 8.62 -5.53 -1.94
C ALA A 35 8.76 -4.36 -0.94
N ASP A 36 9.79 -3.53 -1.11
CA ASP A 36 10.03 -2.36 -0.26
C ASP A 36 8.94 -1.31 -0.43
N LEU A 37 8.61 -0.93 -1.66
CA LEU A 37 7.55 0.05 -1.92
C LEU A 37 6.17 -0.49 -1.52
N PHE A 38 5.93 -1.79 -1.67
CA PHE A 38 4.71 -2.41 -1.15
C PHE A 38 4.62 -2.30 0.38
N THR A 39 5.75 -2.55 1.06
CA THR A 39 5.83 -2.48 2.52
C THR A 39 5.62 -1.06 3.01
N GLN A 40 6.28 -0.07 2.38
CA GLN A 40 6.08 1.35 2.64
C GLN A 40 4.60 1.75 2.49
N PHE A 41 3.97 1.36 1.38
CA PHE A 41 2.56 1.64 1.14
C PHE A 41 1.65 1.04 2.24
N ARG A 42 1.89 -0.22 2.62
CA ARG A 42 1.14 -0.91 3.69
C ARG A 42 1.30 -0.21 5.03
N GLU A 43 2.51 0.24 5.37
CA GLU A 43 2.79 0.93 6.63
C GLU A 43 2.12 2.30 6.69
N LEU A 44 2.14 3.07 5.61
CA LEU A 44 1.42 4.34 5.51
C LEU A 44 -0.10 4.15 5.67
N LEU A 45 -0.66 3.12 5.04
CA LEU A 45 -2.08 2.78 5.20
C LEU A 45 -2.38 2.43 6.66
N TRP A 46 -1.53 1.64 7.31
CA TRP A 46 -1.68 1.30 8.72
C TRP A 46 -1.62 2.54 9.63
N GLN A 47 -0.66 3.43 9.40
CA GLN A 47 -0.53 4.67 10.17
C GLN A 47 -1.77 5.55 10.04
N LEU A 48 -2.34 5.67 8.83
CA LEU A 48 -3.59 6.39 8.59
C LEU A 48 -4.76 5.79 9.39
N ILE A 49 -4.86 4.46 9.44
CA ILE A 49 -5.90 3.73 10.20
C ILE A 49 -5.76 4.00 11.71
N VAL A 50 -4.53 3.92 12.23
CA VAL A 50 -4.26 4.05 13.68
C VAL A 50 -4.64 5.42 14.22
N ILE A 51 -4.50 6.48 13.40
CA ILE A 51 -4.83 7.85 13.83
C ILE A 51 -6.26 8.26 13.48
N ALA A 52 -7.01 7.43 12.74
CA ALA A 52 -8.38 7.74 12.36
C ALA A 52 -9.32 7.68 13.58
N PRO A 53 -10.31 8.57 13.70
CA PRO A 53 -11.32 8.51 14.76
C PRO A 53 -12.16 7.21 14.72
N ASP A 54 -12.38 6.66 13.52
CA ASP A 54 -13.03 5.37 13.29
C ASP A 54 -12.24 4.59 12.22
N SER A 55 -11.73 3.42 12.61
CA SER A 55 -10.98 2.53 11.71
C SER A 55 -11.87 1.66 10.81
N SER A 56 -13.16 1.54 11.12
CA SER A 56 -14.08 0.62 10.43
C SER A 56 -14.15 0.84 8.91
N PRO A 57 -14.19 2.10 8.39
CA PRO A 57 -14.25 2.36 6.95
C PRO A 57 -12.99 1.89 6.19
N TYR A 58 -11.84 1.78 6.86
CA TYR A 58 -10.58 1.36 6.26
C TYR A 58 -10.42 -0.16 6.16
N SER A 59 -11.31 -0.93 6.80
CA SER A 59 -11.20 -2.40 6.87
C SER A 59 -11.09 -3.07 5.50
N PHE A 60 -11.83 -2.56 4.51
CA PHE A 60 -11.75 -3.04 3.14
C PHE A 60 -10.36 -2.83 2.55
N ALA A 61 -9.85 -1.59 2.58
CA ALA A 61 -8.53 -1.25 2.05
C ALA A 61 -7.42 -2.04 2.76
N TRP A 62 -7.52 -2.17 4.09
CA TRP A 62 -6.57 -2.95 4.87
C TRP A 62 -6.56 -4.43 4.47
N ASN A 63 -7.72 -5.07 4.36
CA ASN A 63 -7.79 -6.48 3.98
C ASN A 63 -7.29 -6.72 2.56
N LEU A 64 -7.64 -5.82 1.63
CA LEU A 64 -7.19 -5.90 0.24
C LEU A 64 -5.65 -5.87 0.13
N ILE A 65 -5.00 -5.03 0.92
CA ILE A 65 -3.53 -4.89 0.91
C ILE A 65 -2.85 -5.95 1.77
N ASN A 66 -3.28 -6.10 3.02
CA ASN A 66 -2.59 -6.92 4.00
C ASN A 66 -2.76 -8.44 3.76
N ILE A 67 -3.79 -8.86 3.00
CA ILE A 67 -4.04 -10.26 2.68
C ILE A 67 -3.86 -10.48 1.18
N HIS A 68 -4.74 -9.91 0.35
CA HIS A 68 -4.82 -10.28 -1.06
C HIS A 68 -3.59 -9.82 -1.85
N ALA A 69 -3.16 -8.57 -1.68
CA ALA A 69 -1.99 -8.05 -2.39
C ALA A 69 -0.68 -8.67 -1.89
N LYS A 70 -0.61 -9.12 -0.62
CA LYS A 70 0.53 -9.91 -0.12
C LYS A 70 0.66 -11.26 -0.80
N ILE A 71 -0.45 -11.94 -1.07
CA ILE A 71 -0.44 -13.22 -1.81
C ILE A 71 0.14 -12.99 -3.21
N ASP A 72 -0.32 -11.95 -3.91
CA ASP A 72 0.23 -11.59 -5.22
C ASP A 72 1.72 -11.21 -5.16
N LEU A 73 2.16 -10.52 -4.10
CA LEU A 73 3.59 -10.22 -3.90
C LEU A 73 4.43 -11.49 -3.78
N LEU A 74 3.95 -12.49 -3.03
CA LEU A 74 4.64 -13.78 -2.91
C LEU A 74 4.71 -14.50 -4.25
N GLU A 75 3.63 -14.52 -5.02
CA GLU A 75 3.62 -15.10 -6.36
C GLU A 75 4.61 -14.39 -7.30
N PHE A 76 4.64 -13.06 -7.26
CA PHE A 76 5.62 -12.28 -8.03
C PHE A 76 7.06 -12.63 -7.64
N GLN A 77 7.35 -12.73 -6.34
CA GLN A 77 8.66 -13.14 -5.84
C GLN A 77 9.05 -14.56 -6.27
N GLN A 78 8.08 -15.44 -6.49
CA GLN A 78 8.28 -16.78 -7.04
C GLN A 78 8.44 -16.82 -8.57
N GLY A 79 8.29 -15.69 -9.25
CA GLY A 79 8.51 -15.56 -10.70
C GLY A 79 7.24 -15.33 -11.53
N ASN A 80 6.07 -15.23 -10.90
CA ASN A 80 4.83 -14.89 -11.61
C ASN A 80 4.79 -13.38 -11.90
N GLN A 81 5.32 -12.98 -13.06
CA GLN A 81 5.37 -11.57 -13.44
C GLN A 81 3.99 -10.91 -13.58
N LEU A 82 2.94 -11.67 -13.91
CA LEU A 82 1.56 -11.15 -14.01
C LEU A 82 1.01 -10.72 -12.64
N ALA A 83 1.56 -11.26 -11.55
CA ALA A 83 1.12 -10.89 -10.22
C ALA A 83 1.42 -9.41 -9.90
N LEU A 84 2.44 -8.78 -10.51
CA LEU A 84 2.71 -7.35 -10.32
C LEU A 84 1.50 -6.48 -10.70
N ALA A 85 0.89 -6.75 -11.86
CA ALA A 85 -0.31 -6.01 -12.29
C ALA A 85 -1.47 -6.18 -11.32
N ARG A 86 -1.65 -7.37 -10.74
CA ARG A 86 -2.69 -7.65 -9.73
C ARG A 86 -2.43 -6.93 -8.41
N ILE A 87 -1.17 -6.78 -8.00
CA ILE A 87 -0.81 -5.96 -6.82
C ILE A 87 -1.16 -4.50 -7.09
N GLN A 88 -0.79 -3.98 -8.27
CA GLN A 88 -1.04 -2.59 -8.65
C GLN A 88 -2.54 -2.26 -8.73
N GLU A 89 -3.35 -3.18 -9.27
CA GLU A 89 -4.81 -3.07 -9.27
C GLU A 89 -5.36 -2.97 -7.84
N LYS A 90 -4.91 -3.84 -6.92
CA LYS A 90 -5.33 -3.83 -5.51
C LYS A 90 -4.89 -2.58 -4.77
N VAL A 91 -3.69 -2.06 -5.05
CA VAL A 91 -3.21 -0.76 -4.52
C VAL A 91 -4.09 0.38 -5.01
N ASN A 92 -4.47 0.39 -6.29
CA ASN A 92 -5.40 1.38 -6.82
C ASN A 92 -6.77 1.31 -6.17
N GLU A 93 -7.34 0.11 -6.09
CA GLU A 93 -8.67 -0.12 -5.51
C GLU A 93 -8.70 0.23 -4.01
N ALA A 94 -7.67 -0.16 -3.25
CA ALA A 94 -7.59 0.16 -1.82
C ALA A 94 -7.66 1.68 -1.59
N VAL A 95 -6.93 2.46 -2.39
CA VAL A 95 -6.94 3.93 -2.29
C VAL A 95 -8.27 4.54 -2.72
N GLN A 96 -8.88 4.03 -3.80
CA GLN A 96 -10.17 4.55 -4.30
C GLN A 96 -11.32 4.39 -3.30
N ARG A 97 -11.20 3.42 -2.38
CA ARG A 97 -12.23 3.13 -1.38
C ARG A 97 -11.88 3.64 0.02
N LEU A 98 -10.84 4.47 0.16
CA LEU A 98 -10.59 5.17 1.42
C LEU A 98 -11.71 6.20 1.68
N PRO A 99 -12.11 6.39 2.95
CA PRO A 99 -13.13 7.38 3.33
C PRO A 99 -12.65 8.82 3.16
#